data_AF-A0A7S3JNG5-F1
#
_entry.id   AF-A0A7S3JNG5-F1
#
_cell.length_a   1.000
_cell.length_b   1.000
_cell.length_c   1.000
_cell.angle_alpha   90.00
_cell.angle_beta   90.00
_cell.angle_gamma   90.00
#
_symmetry.space_group_name_H-M   'P 1'
#
loop_
_entity.id
_entity.type
_entity.pdbx_description
1 polymer ?
#
loop_
_entity_poly.entity_id
_entity_poly.type
_entity_poly.pdbx_seq_one_letter_code
_entity_poly.pdbx_strand_id
1 'polypeptide(L)'
;METQTDSTPVEVLYDKTIKNQDYLFKLIIIGDSGVGKSCLLSRIMDNTFKEEHNVTIGVEFGCFIVKVAKSIIKLQIWDTAGQESFQSITRIFYRGANCVFLTYDITREETFDNTKKWLKEAKVQSDPDTLFFLIGNQADLEDKRAVSQDKAREFLK
;
A
#
# COMPACT_ATOMS: atom_id res chain seq x y z
N MET A 1 20.54 -5.76 9.37
CA MET A 1 20.34 -4.41 9.93
C MET A 1 18.87 -4.31 10.25
N GLU A 2 18.52 -4.48 11.52
CA GLU A 2 17.21 -4.10 12.02
C GLU A 2 17.05 -2.61 11.75
N THR A 3 16.06 -2.23 10.95
CA THR A 3 15.65 -0.84 10.85
C THR A 3 15.12 -0.47 12.23
N GLN A 4 15.98 0.16 13.03
CA GLN A 4 15.61 0.81 14.28
C GLN A 4 14.51 1.79 13.91
N THR A 5 13.26 1.43 14.20
CA THR A 5 12.11 2.30 13.98
C THR A 5 12.28 3.45 14.95
N ASP A 6 12.85 4.54 14.45
CA ASP A 6 12.93 5.81 15.16
C ASP A 6 11.49 6.19 15.52
N SER A 7 11.13 6.02 16.79
CA SER A 7 9.74 6.07 17.25
C SER A 7 9.29 7.52 17.40
N THR A 8 9.39 8.28 16.30
CA THR A 8 8.77 9.60 16.23
C THR A 8 7.28 9.39 16.48
N PRO A 9 6.69 10.03 17.52
CA PRO A 9 5.28 9.85 17.83
C PRO A 9 4.43 10.23 16.62
N VAL A 10 3.56 9.31 16.21
CA VAL A 10 2.57 9.53 15.15
C VAL A 10 1.20 9.56 15.81
N GLU A 11 0.48 10.65 15.62
CA GLU A 11 -0.89 10.83 16.11
C GLU A 11 -1.84 10.92 14.92
N VAL A 12 -2.88 10.08 14.87
CA VAL A 12 -3.93 10.18 13.85
C VAL A 12 -4.91 11.27 14.26
N LEU A 13 -5.07 12.27 13.39
CA LEU A 13 -5.99 13.38 13.61
C LEU A 13 -7.31 13.09 12.89
N TYR A 14 -8.36 12.83 13.67
CA TYR A 14 -9.72 12.56 13.15
C TYR A 14 -10.53 13.83 12.88
N ASP A 15 -10.01 15.00 13.24
CA ASP A 15 -10.69 16.28 13.05
C ASP A 15 -10.73 16.67 11.56
N LYS A 16 -11.92 16.56 10.96
CA LYS A 16 -12.17 16.90 9.56
C LYS A 16 -12.09 18.39 9.26
N THR A 17 -11.95 19.25 10.27
CA THR A 17 -11.86 20.71 10.10
C THR A 17 -10.45 21.23 9.88
N ILE A 18 -9.43 20.37 10.00
CA ILE A 18 -8.03 20.72 9.73
C ILE A 18 -7.87 21.08 8.25
N LYS A 19 -7.67 22.38 7.97
CA LYS A 19 -7.46 22.91 6.62
C LYS A 19 -6.00 23.08 6.25
N ASN A 20 -5.14 23.35 7.23
CA ASN A 20 -3.72 23.60 7.01
C ASN A 20 -2.92 22.33 7.27
N GLN A 21 -2.19 21.88 6.25
CA GLN A 21 -1.29 20.75 6.28
C GLN A 21 0.07 21.22 5.76
N ASP A 22 1.15 20.77 6.39
CA ASP A 22 2.51 21.09 5.97
C ASP A 22 2.92 20.25 4.77
N TYR A 23 2.43 19.01 4.71
CA TYR A 23 2.76 18.06 3.65
C TYR A 23 1.54 17.28 3.18
N LEU A 24 1.59 16.89 1.90
CA LEU A 24 0.65 15.97 1.27
C LEU A 24 1.44 14.80 0.69
N PHE A 25 1.13 13.57 1.11
CA PHE A 25 1.66 12.38 0.47
C PHE A 25 0.55 11.60 -0.22
N LYS A 26 0.78 11.28 -1.48
CA LYS A 26 -0.01 10.35 -2.27
C LYS A 26 0.63 8.97 -2.25
N LEU A 27 -0.11 8.00 -1.75
CA LEU A 27 0.24 6.59 -1.72
C LEU A 27 -0.71 5.81 -2.61
N ILE A 28 -0.20 4.84 -3.35
CA ILE A 28 -1.01 3.90 -4.11
C ILE A 28 -0.75 2.47 -3.63
N ILE A 29 -1.78 1.63 -3.59
CA ILE A 29 -1.66 0.21 -3.27
C ILE A 29 -1.88 -0.59 -4.55
N ILE A 30 -0.88 -1.40 -4.92
CA ILE A 30 -0.90 -2.25 -6.11
C ILE A 30 -0.58 -3.71 -5.75
N GLY A 31 -0.87 -4.62 -6.66
CA GLY A 31 -0.71 -6.06 -6.47
C GLY A 31 -1.92 -6.84 -6.96
N ASP A 32 -1.80 -8.17 -7.01
CA ASP A 32 -2.80 -9.05 -7.60
C ASP A 32 -4.18 -8.96 -6.94
N SER A 33 -5.20 -9.47 -7.63
CA SER A 33 -6.53 -9.62 -7.05
C SER A 33 -6.50 -10.56 -5.85
N GLY A 34 -7.28 -10.24 -4.82
CA GLY A 34 -7.39 -11.06 -3.61
C GLY A 34 -6.19 -11.03 -2.66
N VAL A 35 -5.15 -10.22 -2.89
CA VAL A 35 -4.03 -10.09 -1.93
C VAL A 35 -4.39 -9.25 -0.70
N GLY A 36 -5.57 -8.63 -0.68
CA GLY A 36 -6.11 -7.87 0.46
C GLY A 36 -5.85 -6.37 0.47
N LYS A 37 -5.60 -5.74 -0.69
CA LYS A 37 -5.38 -4.28 -0.82
C LYS A 37 -6.53 -3.43 -0.23
N SER A 38 -7.77 -3.74 -0.60
CA SER A 38 -8.96 -3.06 -0.05
C SER A 38 -9.17 -3.32 1.45
N CYS A 39 -8.73 -4.48 1.95
CA CYS A 39 -8.74 -4.79 3.38
C CYS A 39 -7.69 -3.97 4.13
N LEU A 40 -6.49 -3.77 3.56
CA LEU A 40 -5.48 -2.86 4.10
C LEU A 40 -6.01 -1.44 4.18
N LEU A 41 -6.63 -0.93 3.11
CA LEU A 41 -7.25 0.39 3.12
C LEU A 41 -8.32 0.50 4.21
N SER A 42 -9.27 -0.44 4.27
CA SER A 42 -10.35 -0.44 5.27
C SER A 42 -9.82 -0.53 6.71
N ARG A 43 -8.75 -1.30 6.93
CA ARG A 43 -8.09 -1.40 8.23
C ARG A 43 -7.43 -0.09 8.63
N ILE A 44 -6.76 0.60 7.70
CA ILE A 44 -6.13 1.90 7.95
C ILE A 44 -7.18 2.98 8.23
N MET A 45 -8.25 3.01 7.45
CA MET A 45 -9.25 4.07 7.51
C MET A 45 -10.21 3.92 8.69
N ASP A 46 -10.76 2.72 8.88
CA ASP A 46 -11.91 2.49 9.75
C ASP A 46 -11.60 1.49 10.89
N ASN A 47 -10.39 0.93 10.92
CA ASN A 47 -10.05 -0.19 11.79
C ASN A 47 -11.01 -1.39 11.65
N THR A 48 -11.52 -1.61 10.43
CA THR A 48 -12.44 -2.72 10.13
C THR A 48 -11.76 -3.79 9.27
N PHE A 49 -12.32 -4.99 9.29
CA PHE A 49 -11.97 -6.09 8.39
C PHE A 49 -13.22 -6.59 7.70
N LYS A 50 -13.14 -6.81 6.39
CA LYS A 50 -14.23 -7.34 5.57
C LYS A 50 -13.85 -8.75 5.13
N GLU A 51 -14.58 -9.74 5.62
CA GLU A 51 -14.40 -11.15 5.22
C GLU A 51 -14.88 -11.40 3.79
N GLU A 52 -15.88 -10.64 3.33
CA GLU A 52 -16.39 -10.76 1.97
C GLU A 52 -15.46 -10.10 0.94
N HIS A 53 -14.93 -10.92 0.05
CA HIS A 53 -14.01 -10.48 -1.01
C HIS A 53 -14.76 -10.15 -2.30
N ASN A 54 -15.22 -8.91 -2.40
CA ASN A 54 -15.68 -8.38 -3.69
C ASN A 54 -14.47 -7.92 -4.52
N VAL A 55 -14.44 -8.30 -5.80
CA VAL A 55 -13.39 -7.85 -6.73
C VAL A 55 -13.50 -6.33 -6.89
N THR A 56 -12.41 -5.62 -6.61
CA THR A 56 -12.32 -4.18 -6.86
C THR A 56 -12.28 -3.92 -8.36
N ILE A 57 -13.39 -3.42 -8.91
CA ILE A 57 -13.52 -3.04 -10.32
C ILE A 57 -12.99 -1.61 -10.56
N GLY A 58 -13.14 -0.73 -9.56
CA GLY A 58 -12.73 0.67 -9.61
C GLY A 58 -11.50 0.98 -8.77
N VAL A 59 -11.32 2.26 -8.46
CA VAL A 59 -10.30 2.75 -7.51
C VAL A 59 -11.02 3.36 -6.32
N GLU A 60 -10.66 2.91 -5.13
CA GLU A 60 -11.15 3.47 -3.87
C GLU A 60 -10.13 4.47 -3.30
N PHE A 61 -10.63 5.52 -2.67
CA PHE A 61 -9.82 6.60 -2.12
C PHE A 61 -10.04 6.71 -0.62
N GLY A 62 -8.96 6.60 0.15
CA GLY A 62 -8.92 6.92 1.57
C GLY A 62 -8.06 8.14 1.83
N CYS A 63 -8.41 8.89 2.87
CA CYS A 63 -7.64 10.06 3.26
C CYS A 63 -7.73 10.28 4.77
N PHE A 64 -6.58 10.40 5.41
CA PHE A 64 -6.50 10.75 6.83
C PHE A 64 -5.32 11.70 7.07
N ILE A 65 -5.35 12.37 8.21
CA ILE A 65 -4.32 13.32 8.61
C ILE A 65 -3.58 12.71 9.79
N VAL A 66 -2.26 12.80 9.76
CA VAL A 66 -1.40 12.42 10.87
C VAL A 66 -0.55 13.60 11.28
N LYS A 67 -0.25 13.68 12.57
CA LYS A 67 0.76 14.55 13.11
C LYS A 67 2.00 13.74 13.40
N VAL A 68 3.11 14.12 12.79
CA VAL A 68 4.42 13.52 13.01
C VAL A 68 5.33 14.60 13.57
N ALA A 69 5.71 14.46 14.84
CA ALA A 69 6.37 15.51 15.61
C ALA A 69 5.61 16.85 15.58
N LYS A 70 6.09 17.83 14.79
CA LYS A 70 5.47 19.16 14.65
C LYS A 70 4.72 19.35 13.34
N SER A 71 4.82 18.40 12.41
CA SER A 71 4.27 18.52 11.07
C SER A 71 2.91 17.86 10.96
N ILE A 72 1.95 18.54 10.34
CA ILE A 72 0.65 18.01 9.96
C ILE A 72 0.74 17.48 8.53
N ILE A 73 0.51 16.18 8.38
CA ILE A 73 0.67 15.47 7.13
C ILE A 73 -0.68 14.90 6.71
N LYS A 74 -1.12 15.24 5.49
CA LYS A 74 -2.27 14.57 4.87
C LYS A 74 -1.80 13.40 4.03
N LEU A 75 -2.30 12.22 4.34
CA LEU A 75 -2.06 10.99 3.58
C LEU A 75 -3.27 10.70 2.71
N GLN A 76 -3.02 10.54 1.41
CA GLN A 76 -4.00 10.12 0.42
C GLN A 76 -3.63 8.71 -0.04
N ILE A 77 -4.53 7.75 0.12
CA ILE A 77 -4.32 6.37 -0.28
C ILE A 77 -5.28 6.02 -1.40
N TRP A 78 -4.74 5.51 -2.49
CA TRP A 78 -5.50 5.00 -3.63
C TRP A 78 -5.39 3.48 -3.66
N ASP A 79 -6.49 2.78 -3.36
CA ASP A 79 -6.62 1.34 -3.54
C ASP A 79 -7.03 1.03 -4.98
N THR A 80 -6.27 0.17 -5.65
CA THR A 80 -6.41 -0.08 -7.09
C THR A 80 -6.90 -1.48 -7.39
N ALA A 81 -7.53 -1.66 -8.54
CA ALA A 81 -7.91 -2.98 -9.04
C ALA A 81 -6.66 -3.86 -9.23
N GLY A 82 -6.73 -5.11 -8.74
CA GLY A 82 -5.66 -6.10 -8.88
C GLY A 82 -5.80 -7.01 -10.09
N GLN A 83 -6.86 -6.84 -10.89
CA GLN A 83 -7.06 -7.62 -12.11
C GLN A 83 -6.42 -6.95 -13.31
N GLU A 84 -5.84 -7.76 -14.19
CA GLU A 84 -5.14 -7.29 -15.37
C GLU A 84 -6.04 -6.48 -16.32
N SER A 85 -7.32 -6.84 -16.41
CA SER A 85 -8.32 -6.14 -17.22
C SER A 85 -8.53 -4.68 -16.83
N PHE A 86 -8.11 -4.27 -15.62
CA PHE A 86 -8.23 -2.89 -15.12
C PHE A 86 -6.87 -2.18 -14.95
N GLN A 87 -5.75 -2.81 -15.36
CA GLN A 87 -4.40 -2.22 -15.23
C GLN A 87 -4.25 -0.87 -15.94
N SER A 88 -4.98 -0.64 -17.05
CA SER A 88 -4.95 0.65 -17.76
C SER A 88 -5.48 1.80 -16.89
N ILE A 89 -6.44 1.54 -16.00
CA ILE A 89 -6.97 2.50 -15.03
C ILE A 89 -5.95 2.71 -13.91
N THR A 90 -5.25 1.67 -13.46
CA THR A 90 -4.19 1.82 -12.44
C THR A 90 -3.08 2.78 -12.90
N ARG A 91 -2.76 2.81 -14.20
CA ARG A 91 -1.66 3.64 -14.74
C ARG A 91 -1.79 5.12 -14.47
N ILE A 92 -3.01 5.67 -14.46
CA ILE A 92 -3.22 7.10 -14.21
C ILE A 92 -2.90 7.50 -12.76
N PHE A 93 -2.80 6.55 -11.84
CA PHE A 93 -2.53 6.82 -10.43
C PHE A 93 -1.05 6.85 -10.06
N TYR A 94 -0.15 6.30 -10.89
CA TYR A 94 1.29 6.31 -10.63
C TYR A 94 1.90 7.72 -10.61
N ARG A 95 1.45 8.59 -11.52
CA ARG A 95 1.99 9.96 -11.62
C ARG A 95 1.72 10.76 -10.34
N GLY A 96 2.76 11.38 -9.80
CA GLY A 96 2.69 12.15 -8.55
C GLY A 96 2.48 11.31 -7.30
N ALA A 97 2.57 9.97 -7.38
CA ALA A 97 2.64 9.14 -6.20
C ALA A 97 3.97 9.36 -5.50
N ASN A 98 3.96 9.66 -4.21
CA ASN A 98 5.17 9.71 -3.40
C ASN A 98 5.58 8.30 -2.94
N CYS A 99 4.61 7.38 -2.86
CA CYS A 99 4.79 6.05 -2.34
C CYS A 99 3.93 5.01 -3.09
N VAL A 100 4.50 3.84 -3.32
CA VAL A 100 3.81 2.66 -3.85
C VAL A 100 3.96 1.50 -2.88
N PHE A 101 2.83 0.94 -2.45
CA PHE A 101 2.77 -0.31 -1.71
C PHE A 101 2.55 -1.47 -2.68
N LEU A 102 3.60 -2.28 -2.91
CA LEU A 102 3.51 -3.55 -3.62
C LEU A 102 3.05 -4.63 -2.65
N THR A 103 1.80 -5.03 -2.77
CA THR A 103 1.18 -5.99 -1.86
C THR A 103 1.12 -7.37 -2.49
N TYR A 104 1.52 -8.39 -1.74
CA TYR A 104 1.35 -9.80 -2.07
C TYR A 104 0.76 -10.57 -0.90
N ASP A 105 0.28 -11.78 -1.15
CA ASP A 105 -0.26 -12.69 -0.15
C ASP A 105 0.83 -13.69 0.26
N ILE A 106 1.18 -13.75 1.55
CA ILE A 106 2.26 -14.62 2.01
C ILE A 106 1.97 -16.11 1.81
N THR A 107 0.70 -16.49 1.64
CA THR A 107 0.25 -17.87 1.44
C THR A 107 0.25 -18.29 -0.04
N ARG A 108 0.45 -17.34 -0.97
CA ARG A 108 0.39 -17.59 -2.42
C ARG A 108 1.64 -17.07 -3.13
N GLU A 109 2.57 -17.98 -3.42
CA GLU A 109 3.86 -17.67 -4.06
C GLU A 109 3.72 -16.96 -5.41
N GLU A 110 2.73 -17.32 -6.22
CA GLU A 110 2.43 -16.67 -7.50
C GLU A 110 2.25 -15.14 -7.35
N THR A 111 1.55 -14.71 -6.30
CA THR A 111 1.29 -13.27 -6.06
C THR A 111 2.58 -12.52 -5.73
N PHE A 112 3.55 -13.18 -5.09
CA PHE A 112 4.87 -12.62 -4.85
C PHE A 112 5.66 -12.54 -6.16
N ASP A 113 5.65 -13.57 -6.99
CA ASP A 113 6.38 -13.54 -8.26
C ASP A 113 5.84 -12.44 -9.21
N ASN A 114 4.53 -12.23 -9.21
CA ASN A 114 3.86 -11.17 -9.96
C ASN A 114 4.24 -9.76 -9.48
N THR A 115 4.75 -9.58 -8.24
CA THR A 115 5.27 -8.27 -7.79
C THR A 115 6.39 -7.72 -8.68
N LYS A 116 7.15 -8.58 -9.37
CA LYS A 116 8.16 -8.16 -10.35
C LYS A 116 7.55 -7.37 -11.51
N LYS A 117 6.41 -7.85 -12.02
CA LYS A 117 5.66 -7.19 -13.10
C LYS A 117 5.12 -5.85 -12.62
N TRP A 118 4.48 -5.84 -11.44
CA TRP A 118 3.97 -4.63 -10.81
C TRP A 118 5.06 -3.59 -10.56
N LEU A 119 6.22 -4.00 -10.05
CA LEU A 119 7.35 -3.11 -9.78
C LEU A 119 7.89 -2.48 -11.06
N LYS A 120 8.07 -3.30 -12.10
CA LYS A 120 8.56 -2.83 -13.41
C LYS A 120 7.61 -1.81 -14.01
N GLU A 121 6.31 -2.07 -13.99
CA GLU A 121 5.32 -1.13 -14.50
C GLU A 121 5.29 0.16 -13.68
N ALA A 122 5.26 0.06 -12.35
CA ALA A 122 5.21 1.21 -11.47
C ALA A 122 6.45 2.10 -11.59
N LYS A 123 7.65 1.52 -11.72
CA LYS A 123 8.90 2.28 -11.93
C LYS A 123 8.92 3.05 -13.26
N VAL A 124 8.25 2.55 -14.30
CA VAL A 124 8.18 3.24 -15.59
C VAL A 124 7.22 4.43 -15.55
N GLN A 125 6.17 4.36 -14.72
CA GLN A 125 5.08 5.34 -14.70
C GLN A 125 5.17 6.35 -13.55
N SER A 126 5.92 6.05 -12.50
CA SER A 126 6.06 6.90 -11.32
C SER A 126 7.24 7.86 -11.44
N ASP A 127 7.26 8.90 -10.61
CA ASP A 127 8.37 9.85 -10.57
C ASP A 127 9.65 9.18 -10.01
N PRO A 128 10.87 9.61 -10.39
CA PRO A 128 12.11 8.96 -9.97
C PRO A 128 12.30 8.83 -8.46
N ASP A 129 11.77 9.79 -7.70
CA ASP A 129 11.89 9.86 -6.23
C ASP A 129 10.78 9.08 -5.50
N THR A 130 9.94 8.34 -6.23
CA THR A 130 8.86 7.54 -5.66
C THR A 130 9.43 6.42 -4.79
N LEU A 131 8.95 6.30 -3.55
CA LEU A 131 9.34 5.23 -2.64
C LEU A 131 8.51 3.97 -2.88
N PHE A 132 9.17 2.81 -2.86
CA PHE A 132 8.52 1.52 -3.05
C PHE A 132 8.64 0.68 -1.77
N PHE A 133 7.51 0.16 -1.29
CA PHE A 133 7.46 -0.73 -0.13
C PHE A 133 6.82 -2.05 -0.53
N LEU A 134 7.48 -3.16 -0.17
CA LEU A 134 6.92 -4.49 -0.34
C LEU A 134 6.14 -4.87 0.92
N ILE A 135 4.87 -5.25 0.74
CA ILE A 135 3.94 -5.60 1.82
C ILE A 135 3.52 -7.07 1.65
N GLY A 136 3.96 -7.93 2.57
CA GLY A 136 3.45 -9.30 2.67
C GLY A 136 2.21 -9.34 3.57
N ASN A 137 1.04 -9.44 2.97
CA ASN A 137 -0.24 -9.45 3.69
C ASN A 137 -0.66 -10.88 4.10
N GLN A 138 -1.68 -10.99 4.95
CA GLN A 138 -2.17 -12.24 5.57
C GLN A 138 -1.18 -12.89 6.54
N ALA A 139 -0.43 -12.06 7.27
CA ALA A 139 0.56 -12.53 8.25
C ALA A 139 -0.05 -13.30 9.43
N ASP A 140 -1.36 -13.18 9.64
CA ASP A 140 -2.13 -14.02 10.56
C ASP A 140 -2.18 -15.51 10.14
N LEU A 141 -1.94 -15.82 8.85
CA LEU A 141 -1.90 -17.18 8.30
C LEU A 141 -0.46 -17.73 8.21
N GLU A 142 0.36 -17.49 9.24
CA GLU A 142 1.78 -17.87 9.25
C GLU A 142 2.00 -19.38 8.98
N ASP A 143 1.15 -20.25 9.51
CA ASP A 143 1.21 -21.70 9.29
C ASP A 143 1.02 -22.11 7.82
N LYS A 144 0.50 -21.21 6.98
CA LYS A 144 0.30 -21.40 5.54
C LYS A 144 1.29 -20.59 4.70
N ARG A 145 2.33 -20.01 5.30
CA ARG A 145 3.31 -19.18 4.59
C ARG A 145 4.00 -19.99 3.48
N ALA A 146 3.83 -19.53 2.24
CA ALA A 146 4.53 -20.03 1.06
C ALA A 146 5.76 -19.15 0.70
N VAL A 147 5.77 -17.88 1.13
CA VAL A 147 6.84 -16.92 0.83
C VAL A 147 7.63 -16.62 2.10
N SER A 148 8.91 -17.04 2.13
CA SER A 148 9.78 -16.80 3.28
C SER A 148 10.10 -15.31 3.45
N GLN A 149 10.31 -14.88 4.71
CA GLN A 149 10.67 -13.49 5.00
C GLN A 149 12.02 -13.11 4.37
N ASP A 150 12.97 -14.05 4.27
CA ASP A 150 14.28 -13.79 3.66
C ASP A 150 14.16 -13.55 2.15
N LYS A 151 13.37 -14.39 1.44
CA LYS A 151 13.05 -14.19 0.01
C LYS A 151 12.44 -12.80 -0.21
N ALA A 152 11.53 -12.38 0.65
CA ALA A 152 10.90 -11.05 0.57
C ALA A 152 11.86 -9.90 0.88
N ARG A 153 12.75 -10.07 1.87
CA ARG A 153 13.74 -9.05 2.26
C ARG A 153 14.80 -8.81 1.18
N GLU A 154 15.10 -9.80 0.35
CA GLU A 154 16.04 -9.67 -0.76
C GLU A 154 15.43 -8.98 -1.99
N PHE A 155 14.10 -8.90 -2.09
CA PHE A 155 13.41 -8.45 -3.29
C PHE A 155 13.61 -6.98 -3.66
N LEU A 156 13.66 -6.08 -2.67
CA LEU A 156 13.81 -4.63 -2.86
C LEU A 156 15.20 -4.09 -2.46
N LYS A 157 16.14 -4.97 -2.13
CA LYS A 157 17.54 -4.57 -1.94
C LYS A 157 18.19 -4.27 -3.29
#